data_AF-A0A811KSB3-F1
#
_entry.id   AF-A0A811KSB3-F1
#
_cell.length_a   1.000
_cell.length_b   1.000
_cell.length_c   1.000
_cell.angle_alpha   90.00
_cell.angle_beta   90.00
_cell.angle_gamma   90.00
#
_symmetry.space_group_name_H-M   'P 1'
#
loop_
_entity.id
_entity.type
_entity.pdbx_description
1 polymer ?
#
loop_
_entity_poly.entity_id
_entity_poly.type
_entity_poly.pdbx_seq_one_letter_code
_entity_poly.pdbx_strand_id
1 'polypeptide(L)'
;MTTLTEKDYIELGQEACSQIKNLVESDWSQTWPQLEWDEPEVKVYARKAVEFEEAKENMLMLVMDVNTTVAHLERLLFPWFEYRVKWDEMLAQANILERYSQETFIVRHVVKKRLTLSARDAIDATSVYRQEDGSVVMGSTSTDYPKCGPQDGFVRTRQFLGGYYLKPQGESSTKFMMVFCADLNLPIPRFLSNMVAKLKPRLMVEKAKNLTKAVNKYPL
;
A
#
# COMPACT_ATOMS: atom_id res chain seq x y z
N MET A 1 10.55 -24.67 -7.07
CA MET A 1 10.18 -23.60 -6.14
C MET A 1 9.72 -24.27 -4.85
N THR A 2 10.34 -23.94 -3.72
CA THR A 2 9.87 -24.42 -2.42
C THR A 2 8.52 -23.78 -2.13
N THR A 3 7.52 -24.56 -1.79
CA THR A 3 6.21 -24.03 -1.43
C THR A 3 6.30 -23.43 -0.04
N LEU A 4 5.91 -22.15 0.10
CA LEU A 4 5.87 -21.48 1.39
C LEU A 4 4.84 -22.15 2.32
N THR A 5 5.20 -22.28 3.58
CA THR A 5 4.35 -22.76 4.67
C THR A 5 3.49 -21.62 5.23
N GLU A 6 2.48 -21.96 6.02
CA GLU A 6 1.69 -20.99 6.79
C GLU A 6 2.57 -20.05 7.63
N LYS A 7 3.57 -20.62 8.31
CA LYS A 7 4.52 -19.86 9.12
C LYS A 7 5.27 -18.83 8.26
N ASP A 8 5.71 -19.21 7.07
CA ASP A 8 6.43 -18.29 6.17
C ASP A 8 5.54 -17.12 5.73
N TYR A 9 4.25 -17.37 5.41
CA TYR A 9 3.33 -16.28 5.05
C TYR A 9 3.04 -15.34 6.22
N ILE A 10 2.94 -15.88 7.43
CA ILE A 10 2.82 -15.07 8.64
C ILE A 10 4.06 -14.20 8.78
N GLU A 11 5.26 -14.78 8.77
CA GLU A 11 6.52 -14.03 8.90
C GLU A 11 6.67 -12.94 7.84
N LEU A 12 6.30 -13.21 6.57
CA LEU A 12 6.32 -12.21 5.50
C LEU A 12 5.43 -11.00 5.79
N GLY A 13 4.18 -11.23 6.22
CA GLY A 13 3.27 -10.13 6.53
C GLY A 13 3.72 -9.34 7.76
N GLN A 14 4.24 -10.03 8.77
CA GLN A 14 4.73 -9.41 10.00
C GLN A 14 5.99 -8.56 9.75
N GLU A 15 6.92 -9.07 8.95
CA GLU A 15 8.11 -8.34 8.52
C GLU A 15 7.72 -7.09 7.72
N ALA A 16 6.75 -7.21 6.81
CA ALA A 16 6.24 -6.03 6.08
C ALA A 16 5.71 -4.96 7.03
N CYS A 17 4.94 -5.32 8.06
CA CYS A 17 4.50 -4.35 9.08
C CYS A 17 5.68 -3.70 9.82
N SER A 18 6.65 -4.50 10.25
CA SER A 18 7.85 -4.01 10.94
C SER A 18 8.63 -3.01 10.09
N GLN A 19 8.80 -3.30 8.79
CA GLN A 19 9.46 -2.42 7.84
C GLN A 19 8.69 -1.11 7.66
N ILE A 20 7.36 -1.15 7.47
CA ILE A 20 6.52 0.06 7.38
C ILE A 20 6.70 0.92 8.63
N LYS A 21 6.58 0.33 9.82
CA LYS A 21 6.74 1.02 11.11
C LYS A 21 8.11 1.69 11.20
N ASN A 22 9.19 0.94 10.96
CA ASN A 22 10.55 1.46 11.04
C ASN A 22 10.80 2.61 10.07
N LEU A 23 10.28 2.53 8.84
CA LEU A 23 10.41 3.57 7.83
C LEU A 23 9.64 4.85 8.16
N VAL A 24 8.47 4.71 8.79
CA VAL A 24 7.60 5.84 9.12
C VAL A 24 8.04 6.52 10.43
N GLU A 25 8.60 5.79 11.38
CA GLU A 25 9.08 6.32 12.65
C GLU A 25 10.54 6.78 12.64
N SER A 26 11.25 6.61 11.51
CA SER A 26 12.64 7.02 11.39
C SER A 26 12.82 8.55 11.37
N ASP A 27 14.08 9.00 11.42
CA ASP A 27 14.41 10.38 11.08
C ASP A 27 14.24 10.58 9.56
N TRP A 28 13.17 11.28 9.18
CA TRP A 28 12.83 11.53 7.77
C TRP A 28 13.86 12.40 7.06
N SER A 29 14.58 13.27 7.78
CA SER A 29 15.61 14.11 7.16
C SER A 29 16.77 13.29 6.60
N GLN A 30 16.99 12.10 7.15
CA GLN A 30 18.02 11.14 6.73
C GLN A 30 17.44 10.06 5.82
N THR A 31 16.26 9.55 6.17
CA THR A 31 15.67 8.37 5.51
C THR A 31 14.93 8.73 4.22
N TRP A 32 14.31 9.91 4.18
CA TRP A 32 13.40 10.37 3.13
C TRP A 32 13.89 11.70 2.52
N PRO A 33 15.07 11.69 1.86
CA PRO A 33 15.76 12.92 1.49
C PRO A 33 15.11 13.69 0.33
N GLN A 34 14.21 13.06 -0.44
CA GLN A 34 13.59 13.68 -1.61
C GLN A 34 12.12 13.99 -1.33
N LEU A 35 11.72 15.24 -1.52
CA LEU A 35 10.32 15.67 -1.49
C LEU A 35 9.81 15.75 -2.94
N GLU A 36 9.01 14.77 -3.34
CA GLU A 36 8.44 14.65 -4.70
C GLU A 36 7.16 15.48 -4.88
N TRP A 37 6.43 15.72 -3.79
CA TRP A 37 5.19 16.47 -3.79
C TRP A 37 5.02 17.26 -2.48
N ASP A 38 4.68 18.53 -2.58
CA ASP A 38 4.49 19.43 -1.45
C ASP A 38 3.23 20.29 -1.64
N GLU A 39 2.10 19.76 -1.19
CA GLU A 39 0.86 20.53 -1.02
C GLU A 39 0.59 20.68 0.49
N PRO A 40 -0.11 21.75 0.93
CA PRO A 40 -0.42 21.95 2.34
C PRO A 40 -1.08 20.75 3.03
N GLU A 41 -1.92 20.02 2.29
CA GLU A 41 -2.73 18.91 2.80
C GLU A 41 -2.04 17.55 2.64
N VAL A 42 -1.05 17.44 1.75
CA VAL A 42 -0.45 16.15 1.38
C VAL A 42 0.98 16.33 0.88
N LYS A 43 1.87 15.50 1.43
CA LYS A 43 3.28 15.45 1.02
C LYS A 43 3.63 14.06 0.54
N VAL A 44 4.51 13.97 -0.45
CA VAL A 44 5.08 12.70 -0.90
C VAL A 44 6.59 12.80 -0.87
N TYR A 45 7.20 11.92 -0.10
CA TYR A 45 8.64 11.74 -0.03
C TYR A 45 9.06 10.53 -0.86
N ALA A 46 10.31 10.54 -1.32
CA ALA A 46 10.91 9.43 -2.04
C ALA A 46 12.31 9.11 -1.52
N ARG A 47 12.67 7.83 -1.70
CA ARG A 47 14.03 7.33 -1.50
C ARG A 47 14.30 6.16 -2.43
N LYS A 48 15.58 5.87 -2.67
CA LYS A 48 15.96 4.58 -3.25
C LYS A 48 15.62 3.46 -2.26
N ALA A 49 15.03 2.38 -2.78
CA ALA A 49 14.68 1.18 -2.04
C ALA A 49 15.88 0.24 -1.98
N VAL A 50 16.90 0.61 -1.21
CA VAL A 50 18.17 -0.15 -1.13
C VAL A 50 17.99 -1.52 -0.47
N GLU A 51 16.90 -1.71 0.25
CA GLU A 51 16.47 -2.96 0.87
C GLU A 51 15.96 -3.99 -0.17
N PHE A 52 15.62 -3.52 -1.38
CA PHE A 52 15.05 -4.33 -2.45
C PHE A 52 15.91 -4.19 -3.71
N GLU A 53 16.91 -5.06 -3.87
CA GLU A 53 17.86 -4.98 -5.00
C GLU A 53 17.17 -4.97 -6.37
N GLU A 54 16.04 -5.67 -6.50
CA GLU A 54 15.28 -5.72 -7.76
C GLU A 54 14.38 -4.49 -7.99
N ALA A 55 14.24 -3.61 -7.00
CA ALA A 55 13.43 -2.41 -7.12
C ALA A 55 14.12 -1.38 -8.05
N LYS A 56 13.53 -1.19 -9.23
CA LYS A 56 14.02 -0.25 -10.25
C LYS A 56 13.54 1.19 -10.02
N GLU A 57 12.58 1.38 -9.14
CA GLU A 57 11.91 2.65 -8.88
C GLU A 57 12.08 3.04 -7.41
N ASN A 58 11.97 4.34 -7.15
CA ASN A 58 12.00 4.84 -5.78
C ASN A 58 10.82 4.28 -4.97
N MET A 59 11.08 4.00 -3.70
CA MET A 59 10.05 3.84 -2.70
C MET A 59 9.47 5.23 -2.37
N LEU A 60 8.16 5.29 -2.21
CA LEU A 60 7.42 6.50 -1.90
C LEU A 60 6.78 6.41 -0.52
N MET A 61 6.73 7.54 0.19
CA MET A 61 5.94 7.72 1.41
C MET A 61 5.05 8.94 1.27
N LEU A 62 3.73 8.72 1.30
CA LEU A 62 2.75 9.80 1.38
C LEU A 62 2.39 10.08 2.83
N VAL A 63 2.21 11.35 3.16
CA VAL A 63 1.86 11.83 4.50
C VAL A 63 0.75 12.87 4.38
N MET A 64 -0.30 12.71 5.18
CA MET A 64 -1.36 13.70 5.36
C MET A 64 -2.02 13.55 6.73
N ASP A 65 -2.65 14.62 7.22
CA ASP A 65 -3.55 14.55 8.35
C ASP A 65 -4.99 14.37 7.82
N VAL A 66 -5.77 13.49 8.44
CA VAL A 66 -7.15 13.20 8.05
C VAL A 66 -8.07 13.42 9.24
N ASN A 67 -9.12 14.22 9.05
CA ASN A 67 -10.10 14.58 10.09
C ASN A 67 -11.08 13.42 10.37
N THR A 68 -10.55 12.31 10.91
CA THR A 68 -11.33 11.16 11.34
C THR A 68 -10.53 10.29 12.32
N THR A 69 -11.18 9.29 12.92
CA THR A 69 -10.54 8.29 13.79
C THR A 69 -9.79 7.21 13.01
N VAL A 70 -8.83 6.56 13.68
CA VAL A 70 -8.10 5.39 13.15
C VAL A 70 -9.06 4.27 12.75
N ALA A 71 -10.05 3.95 13.60
CA ALA A 71 -11.04 2.90 13.32
C ALA A 71 -11.83 3.16 12.03
N HIS A 72 -12.13 4.42 11.73
CA HIS A 72 -12.78 4.78 10.48
C HIS A 72 -11.86 4.54 9.28
N LEU A 73 -10.59 4.95 9.38
CA LEU A 73 -9.62 4.71 8.31
C LEU A 73 -9.39 3.22 8.07
N GLU A 74 -9.33 2.38 9.12
CA GLU A 74 -9.25 0.93 8.96
C GLU A 74 -10.40 0.40 8.09
N ARG A 75 -11.65 0.83 8.36
CA ARG A 75 -12.83 0.45 7.58
C ARG A 75 -12.73 0.88 6.12
N LEU A 76 -12.18 2.06 5.84
CA LEU A 76 -12.05 2.59 4.49
C LEU A 76 -10.89 1.96 3.71
N LEU A 77 -9.83 1.52 4.39
CA LEU A 77 -8.55 1.14 3.78
C LEU A 77 -8.32 -0.36 3.73
N PHE A 78 -8.79 -1.14 4.71
CA PHE A 78 -8.36 -2.53 4.81
C PHE A 78 -9.19 -3.45 3.92
N PRO A 79 -8.55 -4.44 3.27
CA PRO A 79 -9.19 -5.25 2.22
C PRO A 79 -10.29 -6.18 2.73
N TRP A 80 -10.37 -6.42 4.05
CA TRP A 80 -11.44 -7.19 4.67
C TRP A 80 -12.72 -6.38 4.96
N PHE A 81 -12.72 -5.07 4.66
CA PHE A 81 -13.93 -4.26 4.66
C PHE A 81 -14.36 -3.94 3.23
N GLU A 82 -15.66 -3.72 3.06
CA GLU A 82 -16.29 -3.50 1.75
C GLU A 82 -16.04 -2.10 1.15
N TYR A 83 -15.48 -1.16 1.90
CA TYR A 83 -15.48 0.25 1.50
C TYR A 83 -14.37 0.60 0.51
N ARG A 84 -13.19 -0.03 0.61
CA ARG A 84 -12.03 0.37 -0.21
C ARG A 84 -12.36 0.38 -1.70
N VAL A 85 -13.00 -0.67 -2.20
CA VAL A 85 -13.40 -0.80 -3.62
C VAL A 85 -14.45 0.23 -4.06
N LYS A 86 -15.18 0.85 -3.12
CA LYS A 86 -16.22 1.86 -3.40
C LYS A 86 -15.67 3.27 -3.65
N TRP A 87 -14.43 3.55 -3.27
CA TRP A 87 -13.83 4.88 -3.41
C TRP A 87 -12.43 4.87 -4.03
N ASP A 88 -11.68 3.78 -3.91
CA ASP A 88 -10.37 3.65 -4.52
C ASP A 88 -10.53 3.48 -6.03
N GLU A 89 -10.33 4.56 -6.77
CA GLU A 89 -10.50 4.58 -8.21
C GLU A 89 -9.55 3.63 -8.94
N MET A 90 -8.42 3.26 -8.34
CA MET A 90 -7.47 2.31 -8.91
C MET A 90 -7.89 0.86 -8.69
N LEU A 91 -8.55 0.57 -7.57
CA LEU A 91 -8.83 -0.78 -7.13
C LEU A 91 -10.14 -1.32 -7.72
N ALA A 92 -10.06 -2.43 -8.42
CA ALA A 92 -11.22 -3.18 -8.91
C ALA A 92 -11.74 -4.16 -7.85
N GLN A 93 -10.84 -4.90 -7.20
CA GLN A 93 -11.17 -5.93 -6.21
C GLN A 93 -10.06 -6.04 -5.17
N ALA A 94 -10.43 -6.44 -3.95
CA ALA A 94 -9.50 -6.90 -2.93
C ALA A 94 -10.12 -8.14 -2.28
N ASN A 95 -9.60 -9.32 -2.63
CA ASN A 95 -10.16 -10.59 -2.21
C ASN A 95 -9.22 -11.24 -1.19
N ILE A 96 -9.75 -11.60 -0.02
CA ILE A 96 -9.03 -12.47 0.92
C ILE A 96 -9.06 -13.88 0.34
N LEU A 97 -7.89 -14.40 -0.02
CA LEU A 97 -7.74 -15.76 -0.53
C LEU A 97 -7.57 -16.77 0.59
N GLU A 98 -6.91 -16.36 1.67
CA GLU A 98 -6.63 -17.19 2.83
C GLU A 98 -6.48 -16.32 4.07
N ARG A 99 -6.87 -16.85 5.23
CA ARG A 99 -6.64 -16.23 6.53
C ARG A 99 -5.83 -17.19 7.39
N TYR A 100 -4.57 -16.82 7.67
CA TYR A 100 -3.68 -17.64 8.49
C TYR A 100 -3.73 -17.28 9.97
N SER A 101 -4.05 -16.03 10.32
CA SER A 101 -4.31 -15.63 11.70
C SER A 101 -5.39 -14.56 11.79
N GLN A 102 -5.62 -14.00 12.99
CA GLN A 102 -6.52 -12.85 13.09
C GLN A 102 -5.97 -11.60 12.37
N GLU A 103 -4.65 -11.53 12.25
CA GLU A 103 -3.85 -10.43 11.77
C GLU A 103 -3.29 -10.65 10.38
N THR A 104 -3.05 -11.90 9.95
CA THR A 104 -2.35 -12.23 8.70
C THR A 104 -3.27 -12.89 7.67
N PHE A 105 -3.22 -12.36 6.44
CA PHE A 105 -4.05 -12.73 5.31
C PHE A 105 -3.23 -12.88 4.03
N ILE A 106 -3.67 -13.75 3.12
CA ILE A 106 -3.28 -13.68 1.71
C ILE A 106 -4.36 -12.90 0.99
N VAL A 107 -3.96 -11.79 0.36
CA VAL A 107 -4.89 -10.88 -0.32
C VAL A 107 -4.53 -10.80 -1.79
N ARG A 108 -5.54 -10.96 -2.65
CA ARG A 108 -5.45 -10.62 -4.06
C ARG A 108 -5.98 -9.22 -4.29
N HIS A 109 -5.11 -8.30 -4.68
CA HIS A 109 -5.51 -6.98 -5.15
C HIS A 109 -5.63 -7.01 -6.68
N VAL A 110 -6.74 -6.51 -7.21
CA VAL A 110 -6.94 -6.33 -8.65
C VAL A 110 -7.04 -4.84 -8.94
N VAL A 111 -6.18 -4.35 -9.82
CA VAL A 111 -6.13 -2.95 -10.27
C VAL A 111 -6.86 -2.83 -11.60
N LYS A 112 -7.72 -1.81 -11.71
CA LYS A 112 -8.51 -1.53 -12.93
C LYS A 112 -7.60 -1.33 -14.13
N LYS A 113 -8.10 -1.74 -15.31
CA LYS A 113 -7.51 -1.39 -16.60
C LYS A 113 -7.45 0.14 -16.73
N ARG A 114 -6.33 0.70 -17.18
CA ARG A 114 -6.20 2.14 -17.48
C ARG A 114 -5.70 2.34 -18.91
N LEU A 115 -6.49 3.06 -19.70
CA LEU A 115 -6.20 3.34 -21.11
C LEU A 115 -5.84 2.05 -21.87
N THR A 116 -4.67 2.00 -22.49
CA THR A 116 -4.14 0.87 -23.26
C THR A 116 -3.44 -0.18 -22.40
N LEU A 117 -3.25 0.06 -21.10
CA LEU A 117 -2.58 -0.88 -20.20
C LEU A 117 -3.56 -1.93 -19.69
N SER A 118 -3.20 -3.22 -19.82
CA SER A 118 -3.95 -4.36 -19.28
C SER A 118 -4.23 -4.23 -17.78
N ALA A 119 -5.23 -4.94 -17.27
CA ALA A 119 -5.47 -5.01 -15.83
C ALA A 119 -4.26 -5.65 -15.12
N ARG A 120 -4.11 -5.37 -13.83
CA ARG A 120 -3.00 -5.87 -13.02
C ARG A 120 -3.53 -6.54 -11.79
N ASP A 121 -2.82 -7.55 -11.30
CA ASP A 121 -3.08 -8.12 -9.99
C ASP A 121 -1.80 -8.28 -9.17
N ALA A 122 -1.96 -8.30 -7.85
CA ALA A 122 -0.94 -8.63 -6.88
C ALA A 122 -1.49 -9.68 -5.92
N ILE A 123 -0.63 -10.57 -5.46
CA ILE A 123 -0.92 -11.53 -4.41
C ILE A 123 0.04 -11.21 -3.27
N ASP A 124 -0.50 -10.76 -2.15
CA ASP A 124 0.30 -10.21 -1.07
C ASP A 124 0.03 -10.95 0.25
N ALA A 125 1.10 -11.31 0.95
CA ALA A 125 1.03 -11.61 2.37
C ALA A 125 0.87 -10.28 3.10
N THR A 126 -0.24 -10.14 3.83
CA THR A 126 -0.64 -8.88 4.48
C THR A 126 -0.90 -9.12 5.95
N SER A 127 -0.28 -8.33 6.81
CA SER A 127 -0.58 -8.33 8.25
C SER A 127 -1.09 -6.98 8.73
N VAL A 128 -1.76 -6.98 9.88
CA VAL A 128 -2.13 -5.77 10.62
C VAL A 128 -1.72 -5.88 12.09
N TYR A 129 -1.14 -4.81 12.62
CA TYR A 129 -0.81 -4.69 14.03
C TYR A 129 -1.40 -3.42 14.63
N ARG A 130 -1.89 -3.53 15.85
CA ARG A 130 -2.45 -2.43 16.62
C ARG A 130 -1.57 -2.23 17.85
N GLN A 131 -1.12 -1.00 18.06
CA GLN A 131 -0.19 -0.64 19.13
C GLN A 131 -0.95 -0.13 20.36
N GLU A 132 -0.26 -0.13 21.51
CA GLU A 132 -0.83 0.36 22.77
C GLU A 132 -1.19 1.85 22.72
N ASP A 133 -0.48 2.64 21.92
CA ASP A 133 -0.76 4.08 21.70
C ASP A 133 -1.95 4.34 20.77
N GLY A 134 -2.65 3.29 20.33
CA GLY A 134 -3.79 3.36 19.42
C GLY A 134 -3.40 3.50 17.95
N SER A 135 -2.12 3.53 17.61
CA SER A 135 -1.69 3.49 16.21
C SER A 135 -1.87 2.10 15.60
N VAL A 136 -2.06 2.06 14.28
CA VAL A 136 -2.30 0.82 13.53
C VAL A 136 -1.38 0.78 12.31
N VAL A 137 -0.73 -0.35 12.11
CA VAL A 137 0.15 -0.61 10.97
C VAL A 137 -0.41 -1.76 10.16
N MET A 138 -0.57 -1.56 8.86
CA MET A 138 -0.85 -2.63 7.90
C MET A 138 0.31 -2.70 6.92
N GLY A 139 0.90 -3.88 6.77
CA GLY A 139 2.01 -4.12 5.86
C GLY A 139 1.69 -5.27 4.92
N SER A 140 2.11 -5.14 3.67
CA SER A 140 1.87 -6.09 2.59
C SER A 140 3.11 -6.25 1.72
N THR A 141 3.48 -7.49 1.41
CA THR A 141 4.54 -7.81 0.44
C THR A 141 4.08 -8.93 -0.48
N SER A 142 4.48 -8.87 -1.75
CA SER A 142 4.06 -9.85 -2.74
C SER A 142 4.66 -11.23 -2.47
N THR A 143 3.86 -12.25 -2.69
CA THR A 143 4.22 -13.65 -2.47
C THR A 143 3.61 -14.53 -3.56
N ASP A 144 4.21 -15.71 -3.76
CA ASP A 144 3.62 -16.75 -4.59
C ASP A 144 2.62 -17.54 -3.75
N TYR A 145 1.39 -17.68 -4.24
CA TYR A 145 0.36 -18.47 -3.59
C TYR A 145 -0.14 -19.57 -4.53
N PRO A 146 0.14 -20.86 -4.25
CA PRO A 146 -0.16 -21.96 -5.18
C PRO A 146 -1.62 -22.06 -5.62
N LYS A 147 -2.57 -21.68 -4.74
CA LYS A 147 -4.00 -21.72 -5.07
C LYS A 147 -4.45 -20.56 -5.99
N CYS A 148 -3.56 -19.60 -6.29
CA CYS A 148 -3.85 -18.47 -7.17
C CYS A 148 -2.64 -18.09 -8.03
N GLY A 149 -2.37 -18.91 -9.06
CA GLY A 149 -1.36 -18.61 -10.09
C GLY A 149 -1.70 -17.38 -10.96
N PRO A 150 -0.85 -17.06 -11.95
CA PRO A 150 -1.15 -16.04 -12.95
C PRO A 150 -2.48 -16.30 -13.65
N GLN A 151 -3.23 -15.25 -13.96
CA GLN A 151 -4.55 -15.35 -14.61
C GLN A 151 -4.55 -14.58 -15.93
N ASP A 152 -5.21 -15.15 -16.94
CA ASP A 152 -5.36 -14.51 -18.24
C ASP A 152 -6.02 -13.13 -18.11
N GLY A 153 -5.51 -12.17 -18.88
CA GLY A 153 -5.98 -10.78 -18.87
C GLY A 153 -5.39 -9.91 -17.74
N PHE A 154 -4.63 -10.49 -16.81
CA PHE A 154 -3.93 -9.76 -15.74
C PHE A 154 -2.41 -9.84 -15.91
N VAL A 155 -1.76 -8.69 -15.74
CA VAL A 155 -0.30 -8.65 -15.55
C VAL A 155 -0.01 -8.69 -14.05
N ARG A 156 0.64 -9.76 -13.59
CA ARG A 156 1.09 -9.88 -12.20
C ARG A 156 2.13 -8.81 -11.88
N THR A 157 1.86 -7.99 -10.88
CA THR A 157 2.81 -7.01 -10.33
C THR A 157 3.55 -7.58 -9.14
N ARG A 158 4.69 -7.00 -8.79
CA ARG A 158 5.46 -7.34 -7.59
C ARG A 158 5.52 -6.13 -6.67
N GLN A 159 4.81 -6.19 -5.54
CA GLN A 159 4.93 -5.24 -4.45
C GLN A 159 6.05 -5.69 -3.53
N PHE A 160 7.11 -4.91 -3.44
CA PHE A 160 8.20 -5.17 -2.50
C PHE A 160 7.77 -4.82 -1.08
N LEU A 161 7.13 -3.65 -0.93
CA LEU A 161 6.56 -3.19 0.32
C LEU A 161 5.41 -2.23 0.04
N GLY A 162 4.26 -2.46 0.66
CA GLY A 162 3.12 -1.55 0.59
C GLY A 162 2.34 -1.58 1.88
N GLY A 163 1.81 -0.45 2.33
CA GLY A 163 1.11 -0.44 3.60
C GLY A 163 0.68 0.94 4.08
N TYR A 164 0.06 0.92 5.25
CA TYR A 164 -0.46 2.09 5.93
C TYR A 164 0.06 2.12 7.37
N TYR A 165 0.38 3.32 7.85
CA TYR A 165 0.57 3.60 9.27
C TYR A 165 -0.43 4.71 9.65
N LEU A 166 -1.31 4.39 10.59
CA LEU A 166 -2.38 5.26 11.08
C LEU A 166 -2.02 5.68 12.50
N LYS A 167 -1.74 6.96 12.73
CA LYS A 167 -1.40 7.48 14.06
C LYS A 167 -2.47 8.43 14.58
N PRO A 168 -3.11 8.18 15.73
CA PRO A 168 -4.04 9.14 16.30
C PRO A 168 -3.32 10.46 16.67
N GLN A 169 -3.96 11.59 16.39
CA GLN A 169 -3.48 12.95 16.74
C GLN A 169 -4.46 13.71 17.65
N GLY A 170 -5.55 13.05 18.06
CA GLY A 170 -6.63 13.60 18.87
C GLY A 170 -7.90 12.75 18.71
N GLU A 171 -9.03 13.23 19.24
CA GLU A 171 -10.29 12.46 19.22
C GLU A 171 -10.89 12.25 17.82
N SER A 172 -10.57 13.13 16.87
CA SER A 172 -11.14 13.08 15.50
C SER A 172 -10.10 13.48 14.44
N SER A 173 -8.83 13.20 14.70
CA SER A 173 -7.75 13.42 13.74
C SER A 173 -6.76 12.26 13.76
N THR A 174 -6.36 11.82 12.57
CA THR A 174 -5.40 10.73 12.36
C THR A 174 -4.35 11.16 11.34
N LYS A 175 -3.08 11.04 11.69
CA LYS A 175 -1.97 11.11 10.73
C LYS A 175 -1.97 9.85 9.89
N PHE A 176 -2.25 10.00 8.61
CA PHE A 176 -2.22 8.92 7.62
C PHE A 176 -0.88 8.92 6.89
N MET A 177 -0.17 7.80 6.97
CA MET A 177 1.07 7.60 6.22
C MET A 177 0.93 6.33 5.38
N MET A 178 1.32 6.42 4.10
CA MET A 178 1.28 5.30 3.15
C MET A 178 2.65 5.12 2.53
N VAL A 179 3.24 3.93 2.69
CA VAL A 179 4.49 3.56 2.02
C VAL A 179 4.17 2.65 0.85
N PHE A 180 4.85 2.87 -0.28
CA PHE A 180 4.65 2.09 -1.49
C PHE A 180 5.94 1.91 -2.29
N CYS A 181 6.30 0.66 -2.54
CA CYS A 181 7.38 0.22 -3.41
C CYS A 181 6.91 -1.01 -4.20
N ALA A 182 6.75 -0.87 -5.51
CA ALA A 182 6.30 -1.96 -6.37
C ALA A 182 6.83 -1.81 -7.79
N ASP A 183 7.16 -2.95 -8.41
CA ASP A 183 7.28 -3.07 -9.87
C ASP A 183 5.90 -3.40 -10.45
N LEU A 184 5.35 -2.44 -11.20
CA LEU A 184 4.04 -2.58 -11.84
C LEU A 184 4.10 -3.38 -13.16
N ASN A 185 5.28 -3.91 -13.50
CA ASN A 185 5.59 -4.67 -14.70
C ASN A 185 5.04 -3.99 -15.96
N LEU A 186 5.28 -2.68 -16.04
CA LEU A 186 4.79 -1.86 -17.13
C LEU A 186 5.72 -2.05 -18.34
N PRO A 187 5.19 -2.30 -19.55
CA PRO A 187 5.99 -2.40 -20.77
C PRO A 187 6.39 -0.99 -21.22
N ILE A 188 7.27 -0.33 -20.46
CA ILE A 188 7.65 1.05 -20.70
C ILE A 188 8.97 1.06 -21.48
N PRO A 189 8.99 1.60 -22.71
CA PRO A 189 10.23 1.91 -23.39
C PRO A 189 11.10 2.83 -22.52
N ARG A 190 12.42 2.60 -22.47
CA ARG A 190 13.32 3.33 -21.54
C ARG A 190 13.19 4.85 -21.61
N PHE A 191 12.83 5.42 -22.77
CA PHE A 191 12.63 6.87 -22.92
C PHE A 191 11.40 7.44 -22.17
N LEU A 192 10.48 6.60 -21.68
CA LEU A 192 9.30 6.99 -20.90
C LEU A 192 9.43 6.70 -19.40
N SER A 193 10.57 6.20 -18.92
CA SER A 193 10.77 5.86 -17.49
C SER A 193 10.52 7.05 -16.56
N ASN A 194 11.02 8.24 -16.93
CA ASN A 194 10.86 9.46 -16.15
C ASN A 194 9.39 9.90 -16.02
N MET A 195 8.56 9.63 -17.04
CA MET A 195 7.13 9.94 -16.99
C MET A 195 6.41 9.04 -16.00
N VAL A 196 6.79 7.76 -15.94
CA VAL A 196 6.20 6.79 -15.00
C VAL A 196 6.64 7.06 -13.56
N ALA A 197 7.91 7.43 -13.36
CA ALA A 197 8.40 7.84 -12.04
C ALA A 197 7.57 9.00 -11.46
N LYS A 198 7.16 9.97 -12.29
CA LYS A 198 6.28 11.09 -11.88
C LYS A 198 4.80 10.72 -11.76
N LEU A 199 4.37 9.64 -12.41
CA LEU A 199 2.97 9.19 -12.36
C LEU A 199 2.61 8.61 -10.99
N LYS A 200 3.49 7.84 -10.36
CA LYS A 200 3.20 7.19 -9.07
C LYS A 200 2.90 8.18 -7.93
N PRO A 201 3.73 9.23 -7.68
CA PRO A 201 3.41 10.25 -6.67
C PRO A 201 2.05 10.91 -6.93
N ARG A 202 1.76 11.26 -8.19
CA ARG A 202 0.46 11.83 -8.56
C ARG A 202 -0.71 10.90 -8.24
N LEU A 203 -0.60 9.61 -8.57
CA LEU A 203 -1.64 8.63 -8.25
C LEU A 203 -1.83 8.45 -6.74
N MET A 204 -0.75 8.52 -5.94
CA MET A 204 -0.85 8.49 -4.48
C MET A 204 -1.59 9.73 -3.95
N VAL A 205 -1.30 10.92 -4.49
CA VAL A 205 -2.00 12.17 -4.13
C VAL A 205 -3.49 12.11 -4.54
N GLU A 206 -3.81 11.60 -5.73
CA GLU A 206 -5.20 11.39 -6.16
C GLU A 206 -5.92 10.42 -5.22
N LYS A 207 -5.26 9.33 -4.80
CA LYS A 207 -5.79 8.40 -3.80
C LYS A 207 -6.03 9.08 -2.44
N ALA A 208 -5.11 9.89 -1.96
CA ALA A 208 -5.25 10.66 -0.72
C ALA A 208 -6.47 11.60 -0.78
N LYS A 209 -6.61 12.37 -1.88
CA LYS A 209 -7.76 13.26 -2.09
C LYS A 209 -9.08 12.48 -2.12
N ASN A 210 -9.10 11.29 -2.73
CA ASN A 210 -10.28 10.44 -2.77
C ASN A 210 -10.59 9.78 -1.41
N LEU A 211 -9.57 9.47 -0.60
CA LEU A 211 -9.76 9.02 0.78
C LEU A 211 -10.45 10.10 1.62
N THR A 212 -10.01 11.36 1.53
CA THR A 212 -10.66 12.49 2.23
C THR A 212 -12.14 12.61 1.85
N LYS A 213 -12.47 12.46 0.55
CA LYS A 213 -13.87 12.43 0.11
C LYS A 213 -14.63 11.22 0.66
N ALA A 214 -13.98 10.05 0.73
CA ALA A 214 -14.58 8.82 1.23
C ALA A 214 -14.93 8.92 2.72
N VAL A 215 -14.08 9.56 3.54
CA VAL A 215 -14.36 9.84 4.96
C VAL A 215 -15.68 10.60 5.13
N ASN A 216 -15.96 11.59 4.29
CA ASN A 216 -17.22 12.33 4.36
C ASN A 216 -18.41 11.54 3.82
N LYS A 217 -18.17 10.64 2.86
CA LYS A 217 -19.23 9.90 2.15
C LYS A 217 -19.70 8.65 2.89
N TYR A 218 -18.80 7.97 3.59
CA TYR A 218 -19.07 6.69 4.26
C TYR A 218 -18.79 6.82 5.76
N PRO A 219 -19.62 7.55 6.53
CA PRO A 219 -19.38 7.74 7.96
C PRO A 219 -19.33 6.42 8.74
N LEU A 220 -18.61 6.44 9.87
CA LEU A 220 -18.42 5.29 10.77
C LEU A 220 -19.75 4.67 11.24
#